data_AF-A0A183F4R6-F1
#
_entry.id   AF-A0A183F4R6-F1
#
_cell.length_a   1.000
_cell.length_b   1.000
_cell.length_c   1.000
_cell.angle_alpha   90.00
_cell.angle_beta   90.00
_cell.angle_gamma   90.00
#
_symmetry.space_group_name_H-M   'P 1'
#
loop_
_entity.id
_entity.type
_entity.pdbx_description
1 polymer ?
#
loop_
_entity_poly.entity_id
_entity_poly.type
_entity_poly.pdbx_seq_one_letter_code
_entity_poly.pdbx_strand_id
1 'polypeptide(L)' 'METKMLRWTAGVTRMDSIRNDAIRQKFGVAPIADKMRVARLR' A
#
# COMPACT_ATOMS: atom_id res chain seq x y z
N MET A 1 -10.76 -23.61 4.40
CA MET A 1 -10.33 -22.63 5.44
C MET A 1 -9.30 -21.65 4.88
N GLU A 2 -8.33 -22.16 4.13
CA GLU A 2 -7.24 -21.39 3.52
C GLU A 2 -7.71 -20.22 2.63
N THR A 3 -8.69 -20.44 1.74
CA THR A 3 -9.21 -19.37 0.86
C THR A 3 -9.87 -18.22 1.63
N LYS A 4 -10.50 -18.51 2.77
CA LYS A 4 -11.14 -17.52 3.64
C LYS A 4 -10.08 -16.72 4.41
N MET A 5 -9.00 -17.36 4.85
CA MET A 5 -7.85 -16.67 5.47
C MET A 5 -7.12 -15.78 4.47
N LEU A 6 -6.87 -16.27 3.26
CA LEU A 6 -6.25 -15.48 2.21
C LEU A 6 -7.07 -14.24 1.87
N ARG A 7 -8.39 -14.38 1.74
CA ARG A 7 -9.29 -13.25 1.50
C ARG A 7 -9.33 -12.28 2.69
N TRP A 8 -9.31 -12.78 3.92
CA TRP A 8 -9.26 -11.98 5.13
C TRP A 8 -7.96 -11.16 5.20
N THR A 9 -6.80 -11.82 5.07
CA THR A 9 -5.48 -11.16 5.10
C THR A 9 -5.34 -10.16 3.96
N ALA A 10 -5.77 -10.51 2.74
CA ALA A 10 -5.79 -9.57 1.62
C ALA A 10 -6.68 -8.34 1.89
N GLY A 11 -7.82 -8.52 2.56
CA GLY A 11 -8.69 -7.43 2.99
C GLY A 11 -8.02 -6.52 4.03
N VAL A 12 -7.38 -7.10 5.04
CA VAL A 12 -6.64 -6.37 6.08
C VAL A 12 -5.49 -5.57 5.48
N THR A 13 -4.66 -6.19 4.63
CA THR A 13 -3.55 -5.52 3.95
C THR A 13 -4.04 -4.37 3.06
N ARG A 14 -5.17 -4.55 2.37
CA ARG A 14 -5.75 -3.49 1.52
C ARG A 14 -6.23 -2.29 2.35
N MET A 15 -6.92 -2.55 3.46
CA MET A 15 -7.40 -1.47 4.34
C MET A 15 -6.23 -0.71 5.00
N ASP A 16 -5.20 -1.44 5.44
CA ASP A 16 -3.98 -0.85 5.97
C ASP A 16 -3.29 0.04 4.93
N SER A 17 -3.16 -0.45 3.69
CA SER A 17 -2.57 0.33 2.59
C SER A 17 -3.34 1.62 2.31
N ILE A 18 -4.68 1.60 2.32
CA ILE A 18 -5.50 2.80 2.08
C ILE A 18 -5.31 3.82 3.22
N ARG A 19 -5.30 3.34 4.47
CA ARG A 19 -5.10 4.21 5.64
C ARG A 19 -3.71 4.85 5.62
N ASN A 20 -2.68 4.07 5.29
CA ASN A 20 -1.31 4.55 5.20
C ASN A 20 -1.17 5.60 4.08
N ASP A 21 -1.76 5.36 2.92
CA ASP A 21 -1.73 6.34 1.81
C ASP A 21 -2.42 7.66 2.19
N ALA A 22 -3.56 7.60 2.89
CA ALA A 22 -4.25 8.79 3.39
C ALA A 22 -3.39 9.58 4.41
N ILE A 23 -2.65 8.90 5.28
CA ILE A 23 -1.70 9.55 6.20
C ILE A 23 -0.56 10.20 5.41
N ARG A 24 0.04 9.46 4.47
CA ARG A 24 1.14 9.96 3.64
C ARG A 24 0.75 11.18 2.82
N GLN A 25 -0.46 11.21 2.27
CA GLN A 25 -1.01 12.37 1.56
C GLN A 25 -1.06 13.60 2.47
N LYS A 26 -1.49 13.46 3.73
CA LYS A 26 -1.50 14.56 4.69
C LYS A 26 -0.11 15.11 5.00
N PHE A 27 0.91 14.26 4.99
CA PHE A 27 2.30 14.64 5.27
C PHE A 27 3.12 14.94 3.99
N GLY A 28 2.50 14.93 2.81
CA GLY A 28 3.20 15.14 1.54
C GLY A 28 4.25 14.06 1.21
N VAL A 29 4.16 12.88 1.83
CA VAL A 29 5.13 11.81 1.65
C VAL A 29 4.77 10.96 0.43
N ALA A 30 5.52 11.09 -0.66
CA ALA A 30 5.31 10.28 -1.86
C ALA A 30 5.36 8.76 -1.55
N PRO A 31 4.47 7.93 -2.14
CA PRO A 31 4.49 6.47 -2.03
C PRO A 31 5.86 5.87 -2.43
N ILE A 32 6.28 4.80 -1.76
CA ILE A 32 7.56 4.14 -2.10
C ILE A 32 7.54 3.58 -3.53
N ALA A 33 6.38 3.11 -3.98
CA ALA A 33 6.17 2.65 -5.35
C ALA A 33 6.47 3.73 -6.39
N ASP A 34 6.19 5.00 -6.07
CA ASP A 34 6.52 6.14 -6.93
C ASP A 34 8.04 6.35 -6.99
N LYS A 35 8.74 6.31 -5.85
CA LYS A 35 10.21 6.36 -5.79
C LYS A 35 10.87 5.22 -6.56
N MET A 36 10.34 4.01 -6.44
CA MET A 36 10.80 2.83 -7.19
C MET A 36 10.50 2.94 -8.69
N ARG A 37 9.46 3.69 -9.09
CA ARG A 37 9.19 4.01 -10.50
C ARG A 37 10.23 4.98 -11.04
N VAL A 38 10.56 6.03 -10.28
CA VAL A 38 11.60 7.00 -10.65
C VAL A 38 12.98 6.32 -10.76
N ALA A 39 13.34 5.46 -9.80
CA ALA A 39 14.63 4.75 -9.81
C ALA A 39 14.80 3.74 -10.95
N ARG A 40 13.70 3.29 -11.57
CA ARG A 40 13.73 2.40 -12.75
C ARG A 40 13.81 3.15 -14.08
N LEU A 41 13.52 4.46 -14.07
CA LEU A 41 13.51 5.32 -15.26
C LEU A 41 14.78 6.19 -15.36
N ARG A 42 15.71 6.05 -14.42
CA ARG A 42 17.00 6.73 -14.37
C ARG A 42 18.12 5.71 -14.51
#